data_AF-A0A8S2ZSL1-F1
#
_entry.id   AF-A0A8S2ZSL1-F1
#
_cell.length_a   1.000
_cell.length_b   1.000
_cell.length_c   1.000
_cell.angle_alpha   90.00
_cell.angle_beta   90.00
_cell.angle_gamma   90.00
#
_symmetry.space_group_name_H-M   'P 1'
#
loop_
_entity.id
_entity.type
_entity.pdbx_description
1 polymer ?
#
loop_
_entity_poly.entity_id
_entity_poly.type
_entity_poly.pdbx_seq_one_letter_code
_entity_poly.pdbx_strand_id
1 'polypeptide(L)' 'SFFGTSGAAPVAAGAFALVLEANPELGYRDVMHIVARTARIPSLTQTNGWIINGAGFHVSDRFGFGVIDVAQMIALSQNW' A
#
# COMPACT_ATOMS: atom_id res chain seq x y z
N SER A 1 0.39 19.20 16.69
CA SER A 1 1.28 18.09 16.30
C SER A 1 0.45 16.91 15.82
N PHE A 2 0.53 16.56 14.53
CA PHE A 2 -0.20 15.44 13.93
C PHE A 2 0.76 14.27 13.78
N PHE A 3 1.02 13.54 14.88
CA PHE A 3 1.96 12.41 14.92
C PHE A 3 1.29 11.17 15.51
N GLY A 4 1.63 10.00 14.96
CA GLY A 4 1.05 8.70 15.34
C GLY A 4 0.33 8.01 14.18
N THR A 5 -0.13 6.78 14.39
CA THR A 5 -0.91 6.00 13.41
C THR A 5 -2.15 6.77 12.91
N SER A 6 -2.73 7.63 13.76
CA SER A 6 -3.83 8.53 13.40
C SER A 6 -3.47 9.54 12.32
N GLY A 7 -2.20 9.90 12.18
CA GLY A 7 -1.69 10.74 11.08
C GLY A 7 -1.51 9.98 9.77
N ALA A 8 -1.24 8.68 9.84
CA ALA A 8 -1.06 7.83 8.66
C ALA A 8 -2.39 7.51 7.97
N ALA A 9 -3.48 7.33 8.74
CA ALA A 9 -4.80 7.03 8.20
C ALA A 9 -5.32 8.06 7.16
N PRO A 10 -5.35 9.38 7.43
CA PRO A 10 -5.81 10.35 6.44
C PRO A 10 -4.87 10.47 5.23
N VAL A 11 -3.57 10.22 5.40
CA VAL A 11 -2.62 10.16 4.27
C VAL A 11 -2.96 8.99 3.35
N ALA A 12 -3.21 7.80 3.93
CA ALA A 12 -3.66 6.65 3.17
C ALA A 12 -5.03 6.91 2.49
N ALA A 13 -5.97 7.56 3.16
CA ALA A 13 -7.25 7.93 2.58
C ALA A 13 -7.10 8.86 1.36
N GLY A 14 -6.23 9.87 1.44
CA GLY A 14 -5.91 10.74 0.30
C GLY A 14 -5.27 9.97 -0.86
N ALA A 15 -4.36 9.04 -0.57
CA ALA A 15 -3.77 8.18 -1.58
C ALA A 15 -4.82 7.29 -2.29
N PHE A 16 -5.74 6.69 -1.54
CA PHE A 16 -6.82 5.88 -2.12
C PHE A 16 -7.79 6.72 -2.96
N ALA A 17 -8.05 7.97 -2.57
CA ALA A 17 -8.84 8.89 -3.38
C ALA A 17 -8.20 9.12 -4.76
N LEU A 18 -6.88 9.34 -4.83
CA LEU A 18 -6.17 9.49 -6.11
C LEU A 18 -6.20 8.21 -6.97
N VAL A 19 -6.12 7.04 -6.34
CA VAL A 19 -6.22 5.75 -7.05
C VAL A 19 -7.61 5.54 -7.65
N LEU A 20 -8.66 5.86 -6.88
CA LEU A 20 -10.05 5.78 -7.34
C LEU A 20 -10.39 6.86 -8.37
N GLU A 21 -9.74 8.03 -8.29
CA GLU A 21 -9.83 9.05 -9.33
C GLU A 21 -9.22 8.55 -10.65
N ALA A 22 -8.09 7.83 -10.59
CA ALA A 22 -7.45 7.24 -11.76
C ALA A 22 -8.24 6.06 -12.36
N ASN A 23 -8.94 5.27 -11.53
CA ASN A 23 -9.85 4.24 -11.99
C ASN A 23 -11.07 4.10 -11.04
N PRO A 24 -12.24 4.66 -11.41
CA PRO A 24 -13.43 4.63 -10.57
C PRO A 24 -14.18 3.29 -10.59
N GLU A 25 -13.79 2.33 -11.44
CA GLU A 25 -14.42 1.00 -11.52
C GLU A 25 -13.86 0.01 -10.48
N LEU A 26 -12.79 0.38 -9.77
CA LEU A 26 -12.17 -0.47 -8.76
C LEU A 26 -13.10 -0.76 -7.58
N GLY A 27 -13.25 -2.05 -7.25
CA GLY A 27 -13.87 -2.48 -6.01
C GLY A 27 -12.93 -2.35 -4.81
N TYR A 28 -13.47 -2.52 -3.60
CA TYR A 28 -12.68 -2.44 -2.37
C TYR A 28 -11.54 -3.48 -2.32
N ARG A 29 -11.74 -4.67 -2.89
CA ARG A 29 -10.70 -5.72 -2.94
C ARG A 29 -9.60 -5.37 -3.93
N ASP A 30 -9.96 -4.74 -5.04
CA ASP A 30 -9.01 -4.30 -6.05
C ASP A 30 -8.01 -3.30 -5.45
N VAL A 31 -8.52 -2.32 -4.71
CA VAL A 31 -7.69 -1.36 -3.97
C VAL A 31 -6.77 -2.08 -2.97
N MET A 32 -7.27 -3.08 -2.22
CA MET A 32 -6.44 -3.87 -1.31
C MET A 32 -5.32 -4.63 -2.03
N HIS A 33 -5.62 -5.22 -3.19
CA HIS A 33 -4.66 -5.97 -3.99
C HIS A 33 -3.63 -5.06 -4.67
N ILE A 34 -4.03 -3.88 -5.14
CA ILE A 34 -3.13 -2.86 -5.67
C ILE A 34 -2.11 -2.49 -4.59
N VAL A 35 -2.55 -2.18 -3.36
CA VAL A 35 -1.66 -1.88 -2.23
C VAL A 35 -0.68 -3.03 -1.98
N ALA A 36 -1.17 -4.27 -1.94
CA ALA A 36 -0.31 -5.43 -1.68
C ALA A 36 0.77 -5.64 -2.77
N ARG A 37 0.46 -5.29 -4.04
CA ARG A 37 1.37 -5.47 -5.18
C ARG A 37 2.37 -4.33 -5.34
N THR A 38 2.05 -3.13 -4.87
CA THR A 38 2.88 -1.93 -5.10
C THR A 38 3.60 -1.42 -3.85
N ALA A 39 3.24 -1.92 -2.66
CA ALA A 39 3.88 -1.51 -1.42
C ALA A 39 5.39 -1.79 -1.42
N ARG A 40 6.14 -0.89 -0.79
CA ARG A 40 7.61 -0.96 -0.70
C ARG A 40 8.05 -1.25 0.73
N ILE A 41 9.14 -2.00 0.85
CA ILE A 41 9.83 -2.15 2.13
C ILE A 41 10.46 -0.78 2.51
N PRO A 42 10.12 -0.18 3.66
CA PRO A 42 10.46 1.20 4.01
C PRO A 42 11.96 1.51 4.02
N SER A 43 12.79 0.56 4.43
CA SER A 43 14.25 0.72 4.51
C SER A 43 14.95 -0.64 4.52
N LEU A 44 16.15 -0.69 3.94
CA LEU A 44 17.05 -1.86 4.00
C LEU A 44 17.50 -2.20 5.44
N THR A 45 17.46 -1.22 6.35
CA THR A 45 17.78 -1.41 7.78
C THR A 45 16.60 -1.94 8.59
N GLN A 46 15.39 -1.94 8.03
CA GLN A 46 14.16 -2.44 8.67
C GLN A 46 13.69 -3.75 8.01
N THR A 47 14.65 -4.64 7.73
CA THR A 47 14.45 -5.91 7.03
C THR A 47 14.21 -7.10 7.98
N ASN A 48 14.38 -6.91 9.29
CA ASN A 48 14.05 -7.96 10.27
C ASN A 48 12.53 -8.13 10.39
N GLY A 49 12.06 -9.39 10.40
CA GLY A 49 10.65 -9.74 10.58
C GLY A 49 9.83 -9.80 9.28
N TRP A 50 10.47 -9.64 8.12
CA TRP A 50 9.82 -9.86 6.83
C TRP A 50 9.86 -11.34 6.47
N ILE A 51 8.71 -11.85 5.99
CA ILE A 51 8.58 -13.19 5.41
C ILE A 51 7.92 -13.09 4.04
N ILE A 52 8.10 -14.11 3.22
CA ILE A 52 7.35 -14.25 1.96
C ILE A 52 6.13 -15.15 2.24
N ASN A 53 4.93 -14.65 1.97
CA ASN A 53 3.70 -15.41 2.16
C ASN A 53 3.47 -16.43 1.03
N GLY A 54 2.43 -17.26 1.13
CA GLY A 54 2.11 -18.30 0.13
C GLY A 54 1.77 -17.78 -1.27
N ALA A 55 1.54 -16.47 -1.43
CA ALA A 55 1.29 -15.81 -2.71
C ALA A 55 2.53 -15.09 -3.28
N GLY A 56 3.70 -15.21 -2.62
CA GLY A 56 4.95 -14.62 -3.07
C GLY A 56 5.18 -13.16 -2.65
N PHE A 57 4.34 -12.60 -1.78
CA PHE A 57 4.49 -11.22 -1.31
C PHE A 57 5.30 -11.15 -0.01
N HIS A 58 6.14 -10.11 0.09
CA HIS A 58 6.79 -9.74 1.33
C HIS A 58 5.74 -9.18 2.32
N VAL A 59 5.72 -9.73 3.53
CA VAL A 59 4.84 -9.27 4.61
C VAL A 59 5.61 -9.18 5.93
N SER A 60 5.25 -8.19 6.74
CA SER A 60 5.76 -7.98 8.10
C SER A 60 4.59 -7.80 9.06
N ASP A 61 4.74 -8.31 10.28
CA ASP A 61 3.83 -8.07 11.40
C ASP A 61 3.72 -6.58 11.77
N ARG A 62 4.77 -5.80 11.50
CA ARG A 62 4.86 -4.36 11.80
C ARG A 62 4.40 -3.46 10.66
N PHE A 63 4.66 -3.87 9.42
CA PHE A 63 4.47 -3.02 8.24
C PHE A 63 3.43 -3.54 7.24
N GLY A 64 2.81 -4.70 7.50
CA GLY A 64 1.94 -5.35 6.53
C GLY A 64 2.72 -5.66 5.24
N PHE A 65 2.17 -5.29 4.08
CA PHE A 65 2.87 -5.39 2.79
C PHE A 65 3.95 -4.31 2.60
N GLY A 66 3.97 -3.27 3.43
CA GLY A 66 4.94 -2.18 3.37
C GLY A 66 4.31 -0.79 3.29
N VAL A 67 5.14 0.18 2.90
CA VAL A 67 4.73 1.56 2.73
C VAL A 67 4.04 1.72 1.39
N ILE A 68 2.89 2.41 1.40
CA ILE A 68 2.14 2.74 0.18
C ILE A 68 3.01 3.54 -0.80
N ASP A 69 2.96 3.16 -2.07
CA ASP A 69 3.55 3.90 -3.17
C ASP A 69 2.46 4.39 -4.10
N VAL A 70 2.02 5.64 -3.89
CA VAL A 70 0.87 6.21 -4.59
C VAL A 70 1.10 6.25 -6.11
N ALA A 71 2.32 6.53 -6.56
CA ALA A 71 2.63 6.59 -7.98
C ALA A 71 2.49 5.21 -8.63
N GLN A 72 3.04 4.17 -7.98
CA GLN A 72 2.90 2.79 -8.46
C GLN A 72 1.44 2.30 -8.37
N MET A 73 0.70 2.72 -7.34
CA MET A 73 -0.72 2.39 -7.19
C MET A 73 -1.56 2.97 -8.33
N ILE A 74 -1.34 4.24 -8.70
CA ILE A 74 -2.02 4.90 -9.83
C ILE A 74 -1.61 4.25 -11.17
N ALA A 75 -0.32 3.97 -11.36
CA ALA A 75 0.15 3.33 -12.58
C ALA A 75 -0.48 1.93 -12.78
N LEU A 76 -0.62 1.16 -11.70
CA LEU A 76 -1.25 -0.15 -11.74
C LEU A 76 -2.78 -0.07 -11.86
N SER A 77 -3.42 0.95 -11.29
CA SER A 77 -4.88 1.08 -11.30
C SER A 77 -5.47 1.36 -12.68
N GLN A 78 -4.73 2.07 -13.54
CA GLN A 78 -5.19 2.45 -14.89
C GLN A 78 -5.51 1.26 -15.78
N ASN A 79 -4.90 0.09 -15.54
CA ASN A 79 -5.10 -1.13 -16.31
C ASN A 79 -5.25 -2.34 -15.37
N TRP A 80 -6.00 -2.17 -14.28
CA TRP A 80 -6.20 -3.18 -13.25
C TRP A 80 -7.02 -4.39 -13.70
#